data_AF-A0A2E3A1M8-F1
#
_entry.id   AF-A0A2E3A1M8-F1
#
_cell.length_a   1.000
_cell.length_b   1.000
_cell.length_c   1.000
_cell.angle_alpha   90.00
_cell.angle_beta   90.00
_cell.angle_gamma   90.00
#
_symmetry.space_group_name_H-M   'P 1'
#
loop_
_entity.id
_entity.type
_entity.pdbx_description
1 polymer ?
#
loop_
_entity_poly.entity_id
_entity_poly.type
_entity_poly.pdbx_seq_one_letter_code
_entity_poly.pdbx_strand_id
1 'polypeptide(L)'
;MRHRRLARERAVQFLFQYDLNPPGNPDEAIDKFWASQTTAAIDEEKNPASWGESKELPPPTTEDNAVRLFGEKLIRGVLDQMEELDNI
;
A
#
# COMPACT_ATOMS: atom_id res chain seq x y z
N MET A 1 -13.13 -6.84 -11.60
CA MET A 1 -13.98 -6.66 -10.39
C MET A 1 -13.22 -6.97 -9.09
N ARG A 2 -12.46 -8.09 -8.98
CA ARG A 2 -11.72 -8.47 -7.75
C ARG A 2 -10.65 -7.45 -7.30
N HIS A 3 -9.91 -6.85 -8.23
CA HIS A 3 -8.84 -5.89 -7.92
C HIS A 3 -9.34 -4.61 -7.21
N ARG A 4 -10.54 -4.10 -7.53
CA ARG A 4 -11.09 -2.89 -6.87
C ARG A 4 -11.48 -3.13 -5.42
N ARG A 5 -11.87 -4.36 -5.05
CA ARG A 5 -12.16 -4.69 -3.64
C ARG A 5 -10.86 -4.67 -2.82
N LEU A 6 -9.85 -5.37 -3.32
CA LEU A 6 -8.54 -5.43 -2.68
C LEU A 6 -7.89 -4.03 -2.58
N ALA A 7 -7.97 -3.23 -3.63
CA ALA A 7 -7.42 -1.87 -3.62
C ALA A 7 -8.07 -0.96 -2.57
N ARG A 8 -9.38 -1.10 -2.33
CA ARG A 8 -10.07 -0.37 -1.24
C ARG A 8 -9.63 -0.85 0.13
N GLU A 9 -9.49 -2.15 0.31
CA GLU A 9 -9.00 -2.73 1.56
C GLU A 9 -7.58 -2.21 1.89
N ARG A 10 -6.68 -2.22 0.90
CA ARG A 10 -5.32 -1.67 1.04
C ARG A 10 -5.32 -0.17 1.33
N ALA A 11 -6.19 0.60 0.66
CA ALA A 11 -6.33 2.03 0.94
C ALA A 11 -6.74 2.30 2.39
N VAL A 12 -7.73 1.56 2.92
CA VAL A 12 -8.14 1.68 4.33
C VAL A 12 -7.00 1.30 5.27
N GLN A 13 -6.27 0.22 4.99
CA GLN A 13 -5.11 -0.19 5.81
C GLN A 13 -4.03 0.91 5.86
N PHE A 14 -3.70 1.53 4.73
CA PHE A 14 -2.74 2.63 4.70
C PHE A 14 -3.22 3.84 5.49
N LEU A 15 -4.46 4.29 5.25
CA LEU A 15 -5.03 5.47 5.92
C LEU A 15 -5.12 5.27 7.44
N PHE A 16 -5.47 4.05 7.88
CA PHE A 16 -5.44 3.71 9.30
C PHE A 16 -4.02 3.79 9.89
N GLN A 17 -3.02 3.27 9.17
CA GLN A 17 -1.63 3.34 9.62
C GLN A 17 -1.08 4.77 9.61
N TYR A 18 -1.53 5.60 8.67
CA TYR A 18 -1.18 7.01 8.55
C TYR A 18 -1.67 7.81 9.77
N ASP A 19 -2.89 7.55 10.24
CA ASP A 19 -3.44 8.17 11.45
C ASP A 19 -2.66 7.77 12.72
N LEU A 20 -2.32 6.48 12.85
CA LEU A 20 -1.57 5.99 14.01
C LEU A 20 -0.11 6.46 14.05
N ASN A 21 0.55 6.52 12.89
CA ASN A 21 1.96 6.90 12.77
C ASN A 21 2.16 7.79 11.53
N PRO A 22 1.92 9.10 11.65
CA PRO A 22 2.02 10.02 10.52
C PRO A 22 3.45 10.05 9.97
N PRO A 23 3.65 9.74 8.68
CA PRO A 23 4.98 9.79 8.08
C PRO A 23 5.41 11.25 7.87
N GLY A 24 6.71 11.52 8.06
CA GLY A 24 7.28 12.82 7.69
C GLY A 24 7.25 13.11 6.18
N ASN A 25 7.15 12.05 5.35
CA ASN A 25 7.00 12.14 3.90
C ASN A 25 5.90 11.16 3.43
N PRO A 26 4.69 11.65 3.10
CA PRO A 26 3.59 10.81 2.63
C PRO A 26 3.89 10.06 1.32
N ASP A 27 4.59 10.69 0.37
CA ASP A 27 4.88 10.07 -0.93
C ASP A 27 5.80 8.85 -0.77
N GLU A 28 6.86 9.00 0.01
CA GLU A 28 7.78 7.90 0.30
C GLU A 28 7.08 6.76 1.08
N ALA A 29 6.16 7.11 1.98
CA ALA A 29 5.36 6.13 2.72
C ALA A 29 4.41 5.36 1.80
N ILE A 30 3.76 6.03 0.85
CA ILE A 30 2.90 5.41 -0.16
C ILE A 30 3.71 4.44 -1.04
N ASP A 31 4.89 4.84 -1.49
CA ASP A 31 5.76 3.98 -2.31
C ASP A 31 6.22 2.74 -1.56
N LYS A 32 6.69 2.90 -0.32
CA LYS A 32 7.10 1.77 0.55
C LYS A 32 5.94 0.83 0.84
N PHE A 33 4.76 1.39 1.11
CA PHE A 33 3.56 0.59 1.32
C PHE A 33 3.25 -0.25 0.07
N TRP A 34 3.19 0.35 -1.12
CA TRP A 34 2.87 -0.42 -2.32
C TRP A 34 3.94 -1.45 -2.69
N ALA A 35 5.21 -1.20 -2.38
CA ALA A 35 6.28 -2.19 -2.53
C ALA A 35 6.03 -3.44 -1.66
N SER A 36 5.53 -3.27 -0.42
CA SER A 36 5.19 -4.40 0.47
C SER A 36 3.88 -5.10 0.10
N GLN A 37 3.00 -4.45 -0.66
CA GLN A 37 1.71 -5.02 -1.07
C GLN A 37 1.74 -5.79 -2.40
N THR A 38 2.93 -6.01 -2.98
CA THR A 38 3.05 -6.87 -4.17
C THR A 38 2.82 -8.34 -3.81
N THR A 39 2.29 -9.13 -4.76
CA THR A 39 2.12 -10.57 -4.56
C THR A 39 3.41 -11.24 -4.12
N ALA A 40 4.54 -10.87 -4.72
CA ALA A 40 5.86 -11.39 -4.39
C ALA A 40 6.31 -11.05 -2.95
N ALA A 41 6.11 -9.80 -2.51
CA ALA A 41 6.47 -9.39 -1.15
C ALA A 41 5.60 -10.09 -0.10
N ILE A 42 4.30 -10.22 -0.37
CA ILE A 42 3.35 -10.91 0.53
C ILE A 42 3.66 -12.41 0.63
N ASP A 43 4.07 -13.05 -0.46
CA ASP A 43 4.45 -14.46 -0.43
C ASP A 43 5.81 -14.68 0.24
N GLU A 44 6.75 -13.74 0.12
CA GLU A 44 8.01 -13.79 0.84
C GLU A 44 7.82 -13.63 2.36
N GLU A 45 6.91 -12.76 2.80
CA GLU A 45 6.59 -12.58 4.22
C GLU A 45 6.10 -13.88 4.91
N LYS A 46 5.55 -14.82 4.14
CA LYS A 46 5.10 -16.14 4.65
C LYS A 46 6.23 -17.16 4.78
N ASN A 47 7.40 -16.89 4.19
CA ASN A 47 8.53 -17.80 4.25
C ASN A 47 9.22 -17.73 5.63
N PRO A 48 9.93 -18.80 6.05
CA PRO A 48 10.78 -18.74 7.23
C PRO A 48 11.81 -17.61 7.09
N ALA A 49 12.12 -16.95 8.22
CA ALA A 49 13.06 -15.84 8.22
C ALA A 49 14.44 -16.24 7.67
N SER A 50 14.87 -15.59 6.59
CA SER A 50 16.13 -15.80 5.89
C SER A 50 17.17 -14.74 6.28
N TRP A 51 17.37 -14.55 7.59
CA TRP A 51 18.25 -13.51 8.13
C TRP A 51 19.63 -13.49 7.44
N GLY A 52 19.97 -12.38 6.78
CA GLY A 52 21.25 -12.19 6.09
C GLY A 52 21.25 -12.55 4.60
N GLU A 53 20.16 -13.12 4.06
CA GLU A 53 20.02 -13.42 2.65
C GLU A 53 19.22 -12.32 1.94
N SER A 54 19.86 -11.60 1.01
CA SER A 54 19.16 -10.63 0.16
C SER A 54 18.57 -11.35 -1.04
N LYS A 55 17.26 -11.59 -1.01
CA LYS A 55 16.53 -12.17 -2.14
C LYS A 55 15.91 -11.07 -2.98
N GLU A 56 16.30 -10.98 -4.24
CA GLU A 56 15.65 -10.10 -5.20
C GLU A 56 14.27 -10.66 -5.54
N LEU A 57 13.22 -9.87 -5.24
CA LEU A 57 11.85 -10.26 -5.53
C LEU A 57 11.51 -9.96 -6.99
N PRO A 58 10.68 -10.79 -7.64
CA PRO A 58 10.20 -10.49 -8.98
C PRO A 58 9.41 -9.16 -8.99
N PRO A 59 9.36 -8.47 -10.13
CA PRO A 59 8.63 -7.21 -10.25
C PRO A 59 7.12 -7.40 -10.03
N PRO A 60 6.38 -6.33 -9.68
CA PRO A 60 4.93 -6.37 -9.50
C PRO A 60 4.20 -6.90 -10.74
N THR A 61 3.21 -7.76 -10.52
CA THR A 61 2.38 -8.31 -11.61
C THR A 61 1.45 -7.24 -12.19
N THR A 62 0.82 -7.55 -13.35
CA THR A 62 -0.22 -6.69 -13.92
C THR A 62 -1.39 -6.47 -12.94
N GLU A 63 -1.74 -7.47 -12.14
CA GLU A 63 -2.79 -7.33 -11.12
C GLU A 63 -2.36 -6.45 -9.95
N ASP A 64 -1.13 -6.59 -9.46
CA ASP A 64 -0.56 -5.72 -8.42
C ASP A 64 -0.58 -4.25 -8.88
N ASN A 65 -0.15 -3.99 -10.11
CA ASN A 65 -0.15 -2.66 -10.71
C ASN A 65 -1.57 -2.09 -10.84
N ALA A 66 -2.55 -2.90 -11.23
CA ALA A 66 -3.94 -2.47 -11.32
C ALA A 66 -4.55 -2.13 -9.94
N VAL A 67 -4.18 -2.90 -8.90
CA VAL A 67 -4.55 -2.62 -7.50
C VAL A 67 -3.95 -1.31 -7.04
N ARG A 68 -2.64 -1.11 -7.24
CA ARG A 68 -1.93 0.14 -6.90
C ARG A 68 -2.56 1.34 -7.60
N LEU A 69 -2.72 1.28 -8.93
CA LEU A 69 -3.22 2.41 -9.72
C LEU A 69 -4.60 2.90 -9.25
N PHE A 70 -5.46 1.99 -8.78
CA PHE A 70 -6.76 2.36 -8.23
C PHE A 70 -6.68 2.79 -6.76
N GLY A 71 -5.95 2.03 -5.93
CA GLY A 71 -5.85 2.27 -4.48
C GLY A 71 -5.09 3.55 -4.13
N GLU A 72 -4.00 3.85 -4.85
CA GLU A 72 -3.20 5.05 -4.61
C GLU A 72 -4.02 6.33 -4.84
N LYS A 73 -4.90 6.34 -5.85
CA LYS A 73 -5.82 7.46 -6.09
C LYS A 73 -6.78 7.69 -4.94
N LEU A 74 -7.24 6.62 -4.28
CA LEU A 74 -8.11 6.74 -3.11
C LEU A 74 -7.34 7.31 -1.92
N ILE A 75 -6.13 6.81 -1.68
CA ILE A 75 -5.26 7.30 -0.59
C ILE A 75 -4.99 8.79 -0.78
N ARG A 76 -4.46 9.18 -1.94
CA ARG A 76 -4.12 10.58 -2.25
C ARG A 76 -5.35 11.49 -2.15
N GLY A 77 -6.47 11.08 -2.74
CA GLY A 77 -7.70 11.87 -2.67
C GLY A 77 -8.21 12.09 -1.25
N VAL A 78 -8.07 11.11 -0.35
CA VAL A 78 -8.43 11.28 1.06
C VAL A 78 -7.45 12.22 1.76
N LEU A 79 -6.14 12.03 1.58
CA LEU A 79 -5.13 12.89 2.22
C LEU A 79 -5.24 14.34 1.75
N ASP A 80 -5.49 14.57 0.46
CA ASP A 80 -5.62 15.90 -0.14
C ASP A 80 -6.88 16.64 0.35
N GLN A 81 -7.89 15.92 0.81
CA GLN A 81 -9.19 16.48 1.24
C GLN A 81 -9.46 16.22 2.74
N MET A 82 -8.45 15.81 3.50
CA MET A 82 -8.60 15.29 4.85
C MET A 82 -9.28 16.31 5.78
N GLU A 83 -8.86 17.57 5.72
CA GLU A 83 -9.45 18.64 6.53
C GLU A 83 -10.95 18.84 6.24
N GLU A 84 -11.37 18.75 4.97
CA GLU A 84 -12.79 18.85 4.63
C GLU A 84 -13.56 17.62 5.11
N LEU A 85 -13.02 16.41 4.87
CA LEU A 85 -13.65 15.14 5.23
C LEU A 85 -13.84 14.97 6.74
N ASP A 86 -12.89 15.45 7.55
CA ASP A 86 -12.94 15.36 9.01
C ASP A 86 -13.94 16.33 9.65
N ASN A 87 -14.40 17.34 8.89
CA ASN A 87 -15.33 18.37 9.36
C ASN A 87 -16.79 18.14 8.93
N ILE A 88 -17.13 16.95 8.40
CA ILE A 88 -18.49 16.57 7.96
C ILE A 88 -19.32 15.97 9.11
#